data_AF-A0A8S9FWJ4-F1
#
_entry.id   AF-A0A8S9FWJ4-F1
#
_cell.length_a   1.000
_cell.length_b   1.000
_cell.length_c   1.000
_cell.angle_alpha   90.00
_cell.angle_beta   90.00
_cell.angle_gamma   90.00
#
_symmetry.space_group_name_H-M   'P 1'
#
loop_
_entity.id
_entity.type
_entity.pdbx_description
1 polymer ?
#
loop_
_entity_poly.entity_id
_entity_poly.type
_entity_poly.pdbx_seq_one_letter_code
_entity_poly.pdbx_strand_id
1 'polypeptide(L)'
;PFGRVPILEDGDLKLFGLATDFTLVQKNKEKLSEVLNIYEARLGKSSYLAGESFTLADLRHLPPIRYMLKMEEKGVKDLIYTRPNATAWVEKMKSRSAWLKTVVQGGHIFELMKQCCLPIQFESSYHEVTVVAKTTALVTGNN
;
A
#
# COMPACT_ATOMS: atom_id res chain seq x y z
N PRO A 1 -8.59 6.15 -12.80
CA PRO A 1 -7.86 5.02 -13.42
C PRO A 1 -6.45 4.95 -12.84
N PHE A 2 -6.31 4.32 -11.66
CA PHE A 2 -5.06 4.14 -10.87
C PHE A 2 -3.87 4.90 -11.46
N GLY A 3 -3.85 6.21 -11.17
CA GLY A 3 -2.88 7.10 -11.75
C GLY A 3 -1.53 6.78 -11.14
N ARG A 4 -0.63 6.23 -11.97
CA ARG A 4 0.83 6.09 -11.79
C ARG A 4 1.33 6.43 -10.37
N VAL A 5 1.67 5.40 -9.59
CA VAL A 5 2.34 5.58 -8.29
C VAL A 5 3.75 6.13 -8.55
N PRO A 6 4.19 7.18 -7.83
CA PRO A 6 5.52 7.76 -8.03
C PRO A 6 6.63 6.74 -7.79
N ILE A 7 7.63 6.76 -8.68
CA ILE A 7 8.80 5.89 -8.61
C ILE A 7 9.80 6.54 -7.66
N LEU A 8 10.23 5.81 -6.63
CA LEU A 8 11.44 6.12 -5.88
C LEU A 8 12.54 5.21 -6.46
N GLU A 9 13.43 5.78 -7.28
CA GLU A 9 14.61 5.04 -7.75
C GLU A 9 15.75 5.26 -6.76
N ASP A 10 15.92 4.30 -5.85
CA ASP A 10 17.10 4.18 -4.98
C ASP A 10 17.57 2.71 -5.05
N GLY A 11 18.50 2.43 -5.98
CA GLY A 11 19.02 1.08 -6.21
C GLY A 11 17.98 0.05 -6.66
N ASP A 12 18.37 -1.23 -6.72
CA ASP A 12 17.59 -2.36 -7.27
C ASP A 12 16.26 -2.67 -6.53
N LEU A 13 15.85 -1.87 -5.55
CA LEU A 13 14.63 -2.10 -4.77
C LEU A 13 13.47 -1.20 -5.26
N LYS A 14 12.80 -1.63 -6.34
CA LYS A 14 11.52 -1.02 -6.78
C LYS A 14 10.39 -1.34 -5.79
N LEU A 15 10.20 -0.49 -4.79
CA LEU A 15 9.14 -0.69 -3.79
C LEU A 15 7.75 -0.25 -4.29
N PHE A 16 7.67 0.65 -5.27
CA PHE A 16 6.40 1.11 -5.87
C PHE A 16 6.59 1.40 -7.37
N GLY A 17 5.81 0.75 -8.23
CA GLY A 17 5.89 0.93 -9.70
C GLY A 17 6.00 -0.35 -10.53
N LEU A 18 5.83 -1.55 -9.94
CA LEU A 18 5.70 -2.78 -10.71
C LEU A 18 4.36 -2.82 -11.45
N ALA A 19 4.36 -3.34 -12.69
CA ALA A 19 3.12 -3.58 -13.42
C ALA A 19 2.25 -4.54 -12.62
N THR A 20 1.01 -4.14 -12.35
CA THR A 20 0.04 -4.97 -11.64
C THR A 20 -0.32 -6.19 -12.49
N ASP A 21 -0.02 -7.38 -12.00
CA ASP A 21 -0.53 -8.62 -12.58
C ASP A 21 -2.00 -8.80 -12.18
N PHE A 22 -2.90 -8.42 -13.08
CA PHE A 22 -4.34 -8.50 -12.85
C PHE A 22 -4.84 -9.94 -12.66
N THR A 23 -4.17 -10.94 -13.24
CA THR A 23 -4.51 -12.36 -13.04
C THR A 23 -4.22 -12.78 -11.61
N LEU A 24 -3.05 -12.39 -11.09
CA LEU A 24 -2.67 -12.65 -9.71
C LEU A 24 -3.56 -11.90 -8.72
N VAL A 25 -3.91 -10.65 -9.03
CA VAL A 25 -4.86 -9.85 -8.22
C VAL A 25 -6.21 -10.56 -8.10
N GLN A 26 -6.78 -11.02 -9.21
CA GLN A 26 -8.06 -11.71 -9.20
C GLN A 26 -8.00 -13.01 -8.38
N LYS A 27 -6.97 -13.83 -8.60
CA LYS A 27 -6.72 -15.06 -7.81
C LYS A 27 -6.60 -14.79 -6.31
N ASN A 28 -5.93 -13.71 -5.94
CA ASN A 28 -5.77 -13.35 -4.53
C ASN A 28 -7.06 -12.78 -3.92
N LYS A 29 -7.90 -12.09 -4.71
CA LYS A 29 -9.24 -11.65 -4.27
C LYS A 29 -10.16 -12.83 -3.96
N GLU A 30 -10.08 -13.90 -4.75
CA GLU A 30 -10.82 -15.15 -4.49
C GLU A 30 -10.37 -15.80 -3.18
N LYS A 31 -9.07 -15.98 -2.97
CA LYS A 31 -8.52 -16.51 -1.71
C LYS A 31 -8.90 -15.64 -0.51
N LEU A 32 -8.85 -14.32 -0.67
CA LEU A 32 -9.25 -13.38 0.39
C LEU A 32 -10.74 -13.53 0.71
N SER A 33 -11.59 -13.72 -0.31
CA SER A 33 -13.02 -13.98 -0.14
C SER A 33 -13.28 -15.23 0.71
N GLU A 34 -12.54 -16.32 0.47
CA GLU A 34 -12.63 -17.55 1.26
C GLU A 34 -12.24 -17.34 2.73
N VAL A 35 -11.12 -16.65 2.97
CA VAL A 35 -10.69 -16.32 4.34
C VAL A 35 -11.72 -15.44 5.05
N LEU A 36 -12.28 -14.45 4.36
CA LEU A 36 -13.32 -13.58 4.92
C LEU A 36 -14.63 -14.33 5.19
N ASN A 37 -14.95 -15.40 4.45
CA ASN A 37 -16.09 -16.27 4.78
C ASN A 37 -15.86 -17.02 6.10
N ILE A 38 -14.64 -17.49 6.35
CA ILE A 38 -14.28 -18.10 7.64
C ILE A 38 -14.42 -17.08 8.77
N TYR A 39 -13.98 -15.84 8.55
CA TYR A 39 -14.10 -14.78 9.55
C TYR A 39 -15.56 -14.42 9.80
N GLU A 40 -16.37 -14.33 8.75
CA GLU A 40 -17.81 -14.07 8.87
C GLU A 40 -18.50 -15.14 9.75
N ALA A 41 -18.25 -16.41 9.47
CA ALA A 41 -18.80 -17.51 10.27
C ALA A 41 -18.30 -17.52 11.72
N ARG A 42 -17.03 -17.13 11.96
CA ARG A 42 -16.44 -17.03 13.30
C ARG A 42 -17.03 -15.85 14.08
N LEU A 43 -17.11 -14.69 13.45
CA LEU A 43 -17.61 -13.45 14.04
C LEU A 43 -19.13 -13.49 14.26
N GLY A 44 -19.85 -14.33 13.50
CA GLY A 44 -21.26 -14.63 13.80
C GLY A 44 -21.47 -15.37 15.13
N LYS A 45 -20.40 -15.94 15.73
CA LYS A 45 -20.45 -16.64 17.02
C LYS A 45 -19.78 -15.89 18.16
N SER A 46 -18.97 -14.87 17.86
CA SER A 46 -18.17 -14.17 18.86
C SER A 46 -17.83 -12.76 18.44
N SER A 47 -17.74 -11.84 19.40
CA SER A 47 -17.52 -10.41 19.15
C SER A 47 -16.18 -10.06 18.48
N TYR A 48 -15.18 -10.93 18.58
CA TYR A 48 -13.82 -10.80 18.06
C TYR A 48 -13.30 -12.15 17.56
N LEU A 49 -12.21 -12.18 16.81
CA LEU A 49 -11.72 -13.42 16.18
C LEU A 49 -11.38 -14.51 17.21
N ALA A 50 -10.86 -14.12 18.37
CA ALA A 50 -10.45 -15.02 19.44
C ALA A 50 -11.52 -15.25 20.52
N GLY A 51 -12.73 -14.67 20.41
CA GLY A 51 -13.79 -14.79 21.40
C GLY A 51 -14.46 -13.45 21.74
N GLU A 52 -14.85 -13.25 23.00
CA GLU A 52 -15.59 -12.04 23.42
C GLU A 52 -14.73 -10.82 23.72
N SER A 53 -13.41 -10.99 23.79
CA SER A 53 -12.47 -9.91 24.09
C SER A 53 -11.52 -9.64 22.93
N PHE A 54 -11.08 -8.38 22.82
CA PHE A 54 -10.08 -7.99 21.85
C PHE A 54 -8.72 -8.59 22.20
N THR A 55 -8.05 -9.18 21.21
CA THR A 55 -6.76 -9.85 21.41
C THR A 55 -5.74 -9.45 20.35
N LEU A 56 -4.55 -10.04 20.45
CA LEU A 56 -3.51 -9.92 19.43
C LEU A 56 -3.98 -10.36 18.04
N ALA A 57 -4.92 -11.33 17.96
CA ALA A 57 -5.47 -11.78 16.68
C ALA A 57 -6.12 -10.61 15.93
N ASP A 58 -6.96 -9.82 16.61
CA ASP A 58 -7.62 -8.65 16.03
C ASP A 58 -6.62 -7.53 15.70
N LEU A 59 -5.66 -7.29 16.60
CA LEU A 59 -4.62 -6.27 16.43
C LEU A 59 -3.79 -6.50 15.16
N ARG A 60 -3.43 -7.76 14.86
CA ARG A 60 -2.64 -8.12 13.67
C ARG A 60 -3.34 -7.73 12.37
N HIS A 61 -4.67 -7.71 12.35
CA HIS A 61 -5.45 -7.44 11.15
C HIS A 61 -5.74 -5.95 10.92
N LEU A 62 -5.55 -5.08 11.92
CA LEU A 62 -5.81 -3.64 11.81
C LEU A 62 -5.02 -2.95 10.68
N PRO A 63 -3.68 -3.10 10.57
CA PRO A 63 -2.92 -2.48 9.47
C PRO A 63 -3.29 -3.03 8.08
N PRO A 64 -3.34 -4.36 7.85
CA PRO A 64 -3.77 -4.91 6.56
C PRO A 64 -5.17 -4.45 6.14
N ILE A 65 -6.14 -4.43 7.08
CA ILE A 65 -7.50 -3.98 6.78
C ILE A 65 -7.53 -2.50 6.41
N ARG A 66 -6.83 -1.64 7.15
CA ARG A 66 -6.72 -0.22 6.77
C ARG A 66 -6.08 -0.03 5.40
N TYR A 67 -5.07 -0.84 5.06
CA TYR A 67 -4.48 -0.81 3.74
C TYR A 67 -5.51 -1.19 2.67
N MET A 68 -6.20 -2.33 2.82
CA MET A 68 -7.25 -2.79 1.89
C MET A 68 -8.37 -1.77 1.71
N LEU A 69 -8.82 -1.11 2.78
CA LEU A 69 -9.85 -0.06 2.72
C LEU A 69 -9.39 1.23 2.03
N LYS A 70 -8.08 1.46 1.93
CA LYS A 70 -7.48 2.59 1.19
C LYS A 70 -7.14 2.24 -0.26
N MET A 71 -7.11 0.96 -0.63
CA MET A 71 -6.87 0.58 -2.01
C MET A 71 -7.97 1.12 -2.91
N GLU A 72 -7.56 1.64 -4.06
CA GLU A 72 -8.48 2.03 -5.12
C GLU A 72 -9.03 0.79 -5.86
N GLU A 73 -8.41 -0.39 -5.69
CA GLU A 73 -8.67 -1.64 -6.45
C GLU A 73 -10.15 -2.02 -6.33
N LYS A 74 -10.81 -2.14 -7.48
CA LYS A 74 -12.27 -2.25 -7.53
C LYS A 74 -12.74 -3.52 -6.82
N GLY A 75 -13.70 -3.38 -5.92
CA GLY A 75 -14.32 -4.51 -5.24
C GLY A 75 -13.55 -5.06 -4.05
N VAL A 76 -12.32 -4.60 -3.76
CA VAL A 76 -11.59 -5.07 -2.55
C VAL A 76 -12.30 -4.66 -1.27
N LYS A 77 -12.86 -3.44 -1.22
CA LYS A 77 -13.66 -2.97 -0.09
C LYS A 77 -14.95 -3.77 0.06
N ASP A 78 -15.57 -4.09 -1.07
CA ASP A 78 -16.84 -4.83 -1.11
C ASP A 78 -16.67 -6.25 -0.55
N LEU A 79 -15.49 -6.87 -0.68
CA LEU A 79 -15.20 -8.15 -0.02
C LEU A 79 -15.38 -8.06 1.50
N ILE A 80 -15.11 -6.93 2.14
CA ILE A 80 -15.38 -6.77 3.57
C ILE A 80 -16.84 -6.36 3.79
N TYR A 81 -17.30 -5.33 3.07
CA TYR A 81 -18.59 -4.68 3.36
C TYR A 81 -19.84 -5.48 2.96
N THR A 82 -19.69 -6.52 2.14
CA THR A 82 -20.76 -7.48 1.83
C THR A 82 -21.02 -8.48 2.97
N ARG A 83 -20.15 -8.52 3.99
CA ARG A 83 -20.20 -9.47 5.10
C ARG A 83 -20.52 -8.72 6.39
N PRO A 84 -21.74 -8.84 6.95
CA PRO A 84 -22.19 -7.98 8.04
C PRO A 84 -21.39 -8.13 9.33
N ASN A 85 -21.00 -9.35 9.72
CA ASN A 85 -20.25 -9.56 10.96
C ASN A 85 -18.80 -9.06 10.80
N ALA A 86 -18.15 -9.34 9.67
CA ALA A 86 -16.84 -8.80 9.33
C ALA A 86 -16.85 -7.27 9.30
N THR A 87 -17.89 -6.68 8.71
CA THR A 87 -18.10 -5.21 8.68
C THR A 87 -18.20 -4.64 10.10
N ALA A 88 -19.07 -5.21 10.93
CA ALA A 88 -19.24 -4.77 12.30
C ALA A 88 -17.93 -4.87 13.10
N TRP A 89 -17.19 -5.97 12.94
CA TRP A 89 -15.88 -6.15 13.55
C TRP A 89 -14.85 -5.11 13.08
N VAL A 90 -14.78 -4.83 11.78
CA VAL A 90 -13.88 -3.80 11.23
C VAL A 90 -14.20 -2.41 11.76
N GLU A 91 -15.47 -2.01 11.78
CA GLU A 91 -15.86 -0.70 12.29
C GLU A 91 -15.62 -0.59 13.80
N LYS A 92 -15.88 -1.66 14.56
CA LYS A 92 -15.57 -1.75 16.00
C LYS A 92 -14.07 -1.61 16.26
N MET A 93 -13.22 -2.23 15.44
CA MET A 93 -11.77 -2.11 15.56
C MET A 93 -11.28 -0.69 15.20
N LYS A 94 -11.84 -0.09 14.15
CA LYS A 94 -11.48 1.26 13.68
C LYS A 94 -11.85 2.36 14.67
N SER A 95 -12.93 2.18 15.43
CA SER A 95 -13.40 3.17 16.40
C SER A 95 -12.58 3.19 17.70
N ARG A 96 -11.67 2.23 17.91
CA ARG A 96 -10.82 2.19 19.11
C ARG A 96 -9.91 3.42 19.17
N SER A 97 -9.95 4.13 20.29
CA SER A 97 -9.13 5.33 20.53
C SER A 97 -7.63 5.08 20.33
N ALA A 98 -7.12 3.93 20.78
CA ALA A 98 -5.73 3.53 20.57
C ALA A 98 -5.37 3.43 19.08
N TRP A 99 -6.26 2.84 18.27
CA TRP A 99 -6.05 2.72 16.84
C TRP A 99 -6.09 4.07 16.13
N LEU A 100 -7.07 4.92 16.48
CA LEU A 100 -7.17 6.27 15.92
C LEU A 100 -5.89 7.09 16.17
N LYS A 101 -5.27 6.98 17.35
CA LYS A 101 -3.97 7.60 17.66
C LYS A 101 -2.86 7.08 16.72
N THR A 102 -2.76 5.76 16.53
CA THR A 102 -1.80 5.15 15.60
C THR A 102 -2.04 5.60 14.15
N VAL A 103 -3.30 5.78 13.75
CA VAL A 103 -3.68 6.24 12.41
C VAL A 103 -3.15 7.65 12.14
N VAL A 104 -3.28 8.54 13.11
CA VAL A 104 -2.78 9.92 13.06
C VAL A 104 -1.25 9.94 13.07
N GLN A 105 -0.62 9.23 14.00
CA GLN A 105 0.85 9.14 14.08
C GLN A 105 1.47 8.56 12.81
N GLY A 106 0.91 7.46 12.29
CA GLY A 106 1.39 6.85 11.04
C GLY A 106 1.23 7.76 9.82
N GLY A 107 0.21 8.63 9.82
CA GLY A 107 0.10 9.68 8.80
C GLY A 107 1.25 10.68 8.88
N HIS A 108 1.60 11.12 10.09
CA HIS A 108 2.74 12.00 10.32
C HIS A 108 4.06 11.35 9.89
N ILE A 109 4.29 10.06 10.19
CA ILE A 109 5.49 9.33 9.74
C ILE A 109 5.52 9.24 8.21
N PHE A 110 4.39 8.98 7.55
CA PHE A 110 4.33 8.95 6.09
C PHE A 110 4.62 10.31 5.45
N GLU A 111 4.08 11.39 6.03
CA GLU A 111 4.39 12.75 5.58
C GLU A 111 5.84 13.13 5.87
N LEU A 112 6.40 12.75 7.02
CA LEU A 112 7.82 12.92 7.31
C LEU A 112 8.68 12.13 6.32
N MET A 113 8.34 10.88 6.00
CA MET A 113 9.04 10.11 4.97
C MET A 113 8.97 10.83 3.61
N LYS A 114 7.82 11.40 3.25
CA LYS A 114 7.67 12.19 2.01
C LYS A 114 8.44 13.51 2.03
N GLN A 115 8.52 14.18 3.18
CA GLN A 115 9.24 15.46 3.37
C GLN A 115 10.76 15.26 3.46
N CYS A 116 11.22 14.21 4.15
CA CYS A 116 12.62 13.79 4.16
C CYS A 116 13.06 13.20 2.81
N CYS A 117 12.11 12.82 1.95
CA CYS A 117 12.33 12.53 0.53
C CYS A 117 12.14 13.76 -0.39
N LEU A 118 12.20 15.00 0.13
CA LEU A 118 12.72 16.12 -0.67
C LEU A 118 14.20 15.83 -0.94
N PRO A 119 14.68 16.09 -2.18
CA PRO A 119 15.82 15.39 -2.74
C PRO A 119 16.99 15.54 -1.79
N ILE A 120 17.61 14.41 -1.45
CA ILE A 120 18.99 14.43 -0.97
C ILE A 120 19.73 15.26 -2.02
N GLN A 121 20.11 16.49 -1.66
CA GLN A 121 21.10 17.23 -2.41
C GLN A 121 22.38 16.45 -2.20
N PHE A 122 22.56 15.41 -2.99
CA PHE A 122 23.83 14.74 -3.11
C PHE A 122 24.72 15.77 -3.81
N GLU A 123 25.62 16.37 -3.04
CA GLU A 123 26.57 17.34 -3.57
C GLU A 123 27.19 16.79 -4.85
N SER A 124 27.02 17.56 -5.93
CA SER A 124 27.67 17.33 -7.20
C SER A 124 29.18 17.42 -6.98
N SER A 125 29.81 16.27 -6.74
CA SER A 125 31.26 16.11 -6.72
C SER A 125 31.73 15.10 -7.76
N TYR A 126 31.12 15.11 -8.95
CA TYR A 126 31.74 14.57 -10.16
C TYR A 126 31.32 15.45 -11.35
N HIS A 127 31.97 16.61 -11.45
CA HIS A 127 32.20 17.22 -12.76
C HIS A 127 33.18 16.34 -13.54
N GLU A 128 32.98 16.27 -14.86
CA GLU A 128 33.71 15.49 -15.87
C GLU A 128 33.30 14.01 -15.97
N VAL A 129 32.30 13.70 -16.81
CA VAL A 129 32.50 13.07 -18.14
C VAL A 129 31.15 13.11 -18.89
N THR A 130 30.81 14.24 -19.52
CA THR A 130 29.72 14.25 -20.53
C THR A 130 29.88 15.35 -21.58
N VAL A 131 31.11 15.55 -22.09
CA VAL A 131 31.35 16.42 -23.27
C VAL A 131 31.66 15.61 -24.55
N VAL A 132 31.89 14.29 -24.48
CA VAL A 132 32.36 13.52 -25.65
C VAL A 132 31.23 12.95 -26.53
N ALA A 133 29.97 12.94 -26.08
CA ALA A 133 28.88 12.29 -26.84
C ALA A 133 28.02 13.22 -27.71
N LYS A 134 28.29 14.54 -27.77
CA LYS A 134 27.49 15.50 -28.55
C LYS A 134 28.18 16.10 -29.80
N THR A 135 29.39 15.66 -30.16
CA THR A 135 30.14 16.24 -31.30
C THR A 135 30.23 15.33 -32.55
N THR A 136 29.58 14.17 -32.58
CA THR A 136 29.63 13.27 -33.76
C THR A 136 28.33 13.17 -34.58
N ALA A 137 27.32 14.00 -34.30
CA ALA A 137 26.06 14.00 -35.07
C ALA A 137 25.82 15.23 -35.97
N LEU A 138 26.86 16.00 -36.30
CA LEU A 138 26.76 17.15 -37.23
C LEU A 138 27.82 17.19 -38.35
N VAL A 139 28.58 16.11 -38.58
CA VAL A 139 29.51 16.02 -39.74
C VAL A 139 29.21 14.77 -40.56
N THR A 140 28.03 14.74 -41.17
CA THR A 140 27.74 13.98 -42.41
C THR A 140 26.48 14.56 -43.03
N GLY A 141 26.62 15.78 -43.56
CA GLY A 141 25.55 16.51 -44.21
C GLY A 141 26.08 17.76 -44.90
N ASN A 142 27.13 17.60 -45.72
CA ASN A 142 27.48 18.47 -46.84
C ASN A 142 28.68 17.89 -47.60
N ASN A 143 28.38 17.20 -48.69
CA ASN A 143 29.01 17.35 -50.00
C ASN A 143 28.30 16.42 -50.99
#